data_AF-A0A3G2IG66-F1
#
_entry.id   AF-A0A3G2IG66-F1
#
_cell.length_a   1.000
_cell.length_b   1.000
_cell.length_c   1.000
_cell.angle_alpha   90.00
_cell.angle_beta   90.00
_cell.angle_gamma   90.00
#
_symmetry.space_group_name_H-M   'P 1'
#
loop_
_entity.id
_entity.type
_entity.pdbx_description
1 polymer ?
#
loop_
_entity_poly.entity_id
_entity_poly.type
_entity_poly.pdbx_seq_one_letter_code
_entity_poly.pdbx_strand_id
1 'polypeptide(L)'
;MKMVLPVDGYRSARELMEAMQGTQGDTYWLLKPGEYWHGGIHFYDGFADNAVYNPESHGLKCMTDGQVVAWRLNDAYQTAKYGTESLKFSSTFVLVKSTCIPDNNKPENALEFYTLWMQIAPLSEYGAESPTATVTASSLKVREDNPAEGWVRAGLPDGNVADAGRNYEAPLDTETTLPRGSVVEIEEEATFLLNNQPAPFMFVRVKSVPDGKESGLAAGGSGWVSGLDKYVRRGASSLPAWMQRAREHGVFNQAVSGESIEVKAGEVIGHLSYHERPEAGSQYFCHLEVFSQDSRMGDFLANKAGVTSGAAELHTLAGKKLWKYNEESAAFEVAGVGGATLFSKAERLTTESECQSKESNGKTWYEIPAESAWMSADDVEKVSQFDLEKRGFIRLEQNEEPQSLFQTPEEGWLRQTFGRLEELTRSDADDTYSSGDAESYKKLLQQMDMNQDGLIDTNELWRYLHNNQADIQYQVQRLVVKHHSEWLKDGMSALWQAALDEQEKSYPELALYNKEYVNMILPANSGHETK
;
A
#
# COMPACT_ATOMS: atom_id res chain seq x y z
N MET A 1 14.40 -7.98 2.59
CA MET A 1 13.01 -8.06 2.06
C MET A 1 12.87 -7.01 0.96
N LYS A 2 12.25 -7.34 -0.18
CA LYS A 2 11.98 -6.35 -1.24
C LYS A 2 10.79 -5.49 -0.81
N MET A 3 10.93 -4.18 -0.91
CA MET A 3 9.86 -3.21 -0.68
C MET A 3 9.63 -2.42 -1.98
N VAL A 4 8.37 -2.15 -2.31
CA VAL A 4 7.96 -1.36 -3.48
C VAL A 4 6.98 -0.30 -3.02
N LEU A 5 7.02 0.88 -3.65
CA LEU A 5 6.04 1.92 -3.38
C LEU A 5 4.63 1.46 -3.82
N PRO A 6 3.58 1.83 -3.07
CA PRO A 6 2.22 1.39 -3.35
C PRO A 6 1.60 2.03 -4.59
N VAL A 7 2.21 3.10 -5.12
CA VAL A 7 1.76 3.88 -6.27
C VAL A 7 2.96 4.17 -7.17
N ASP A 8 2.78 4.03 -8.49
CA ASP A 8 3.81 4.33 -9.49
C ASP A 8 3.96 5.85 -9.70
N GLY A 9 5.10 6.29 -10.25
CA GLY A 9 5.35 7.71 -10.57
C GLY A 9 6.22 8.46 -9.56
N TYR A 10 6.63 7.78 -8.48
CA TYR A 10 7.47 8.35 -7.43
C TYR A 10 8.83 7.65 -7.37
N ARG A 11 9.91 8.43 -7.18
CA ARG A 11 11.29 7.92 -7.11
C ARG A 11 11.70 7.48 -5.71
N SER A 12 10.99 7.95 -4.68
CA SER A 12 11.28 7.65 -3.29
C SER A 12 10.03 7.75 -2.42
N ALA A 13 10.07 7.14 -1.23
CA ALA A 13 9.03 7.31 -0.23
C ALA A 13 8.84 8.79 0.15
N ARG A 14 9.93 9.57 0.24
CA ARG A 14 9.87 11.02 0.51
C ARG A 14 9.06 11.78 -0.55
N GLU A 15 9.26 11.46 -1.82
CA GLU A 15 8.53 12.13 -2.92
C GLU A 15 7.03 11.78 -2.91
N LEU A 16 6.70 10.50 -2.70
CA LEU A 16 5.31 10.05 -2.54
C LEU A 16 4.64 10.76 -1.36
N MET A 17 5.35 10.82 -0.25
CA MET A 17 4.93 11.53 0.95
C MET A 17 4.71 13.02 0.63
N GLU A 18 5.67 13.75 0.06
CA GLU A 18 5.51 15.16 -0.31
C GLU A 18 4.26 15.39 -1.21
N ALA A 19 4.00 14.49 -2.16
CA ALA A 19 2.81 14.56 -3.01
C ALA A 19 1.50 14.33 -2.23
N MET A 20 1.49 13.38 -1.28
CA MET A 20 0.35 13.16 -0.38
C MET A 20 -0.02 14.43 0.41
N GLN A 21 0.98 15.20 0.88
CA GLN A 21 0.75 16.44 1.65
C GLN A 21 0.03 17.52 0.83
N GLY A 22 0.32 17.59 -0.47
CA GLY A 22 -0.19 18.63 -1.36
C GLY A 22 -1.69 18.54 -1.66
N THR A 23 -2.37 17.46 -1.25
CA THR A 23 -3.76 17.16 -1.66
C THR A 23 -4.83 17.46 -0.62
N GLN A 24 -4.50 18.15 0.48
CA GLN A 24 -5.42 18.36 1.62
C GLN A 24 -5.97 17.07 2.23
N GLY A 25 -5.37 15.91 1.92
CA GLY A 25 -5.88 14.62 2.38
C GLY A 25 -5.58 14.35 3.85
N ASP A 26 -6.42 13.51 4.48
CA ASP A 26 -6.28 12.94 5.83
C ASP A 26 -5.01 12.05 6.02
N THR A 27 -3.98 12.23 5.19
CA THR A 27 -3.06 11.15 4.77
C THR A 27 -1.79 11.01 5.61
N TYR A 28 -1.59 11.89 6.59
CA TYR A 28 -0.48 11.85 7.55
C TYR A 28 -0.94 11.72 8.99
N TRP A 29 -2.25 11.75 9.18
CA TRP A 29 -2.76 12.26 10.42
C TRP A 29 -3.32 11.08 11.17
N LEU A 30 -2.44 10.55 12.04
CA LEU A 30 -2.80 9.69 13.15
C LEU A 30 -4.01 10.20 13.94
N LEU A 31 -4.43 11.46 13.76
CA LEU A 31 -5.57 12.11 14.37
C LEU A 31 -6.40 12.89 13.33
N LYS A 32 -7.71 12.62 13.21
CA LYS A 32 -8.59 13.39 12.31
C LYS A 32 -9.04 14.74 12.90
N PRO A 33 -9.54 15.70 12.10
CA PRO A 33 -10.14 16.96 12.56
C PRO A 33 -11.35 16.82 13.51
N GLY A 34 -11.83 15.59 13.74
CA GLY A 34 -12.85 15.24 14.72
C GLY A 34 -12.31 14.52 15.96
N GLU A 35 -11.01 14.64 16.27
CA GLU A 35 -10.43 14.24 17.55
C GLU A 35 -10.38 12.72 17.82
N TYR A 36 -10.19 11.88 16.80
CA TYR A 36 -9.97 10.44 17.00
C TYR A 36 -8.84 9.89 16.12
N TRP A 37 -8.25 8.79 16.58
CA TRP A 37 -7.11 8.18 15.91
C TRP A 37 -7.49 7.56 14.57
N HIS A 38 -6.56 7.63 13.63
CA HIS A 38 -6.70 6.99 12.33
C HIS A 38 -5.48 6.12 12.04
N GLY A 39 -5.69 4.81 11.92
CA GLY A 39 -4.62 3.81 11.81
C GLY A 39 -3.91 3.75 10.46
N GLY A 40 -4.38 4.51 9.47
CA GLY A 40 -3.89 4.40 8.09
C GLY A 40 -3.83 5.69 7.31
N ILE A 41 -3.53 5.51 6.03
CA ILE A 41 -3.38 6.59 5.05
C ILE A 41 -4.37 6.39 3.90
N HIS A 42 -4.76 7.50 3.26
CA HIS A 42 -5.59 7.46 2.06
C HIS A 42 -4.78 7.77 0.80
N PHE A 43 -4.91 6.93 -0.22
CA PHE A 43 -4.44 7.25 -1.57
C PHE A 43 -5.58 7.86 -2.35
N TYR A 44 -5.48 9.16 -2.67
CA TYR A 44 -6.48 9.89 -3.44
C TYR A 44 -6.04 10.04 -4.90
N ASP A 45 -7.00 10.09 -5.82
CA ASP A 45 -6.78 10.38 -7.24
C ASP A 45 -6.00 11.67 -7.52
N GLY A 46 -6.03 12.66 -6.63
CA GLY A 46 -5.24 13.89 -6.77
C GLY A 46 -3.73 13.69 -6.89
N PHE A 47 -3.19 12.55 -6.43
CA PHE A 47 -1.77 12.19 -6.57
C PHE A 47 -1.52 10.73 -6.99
N ALA A 48 -2.57 9.91 -7.03
CA ALA A 48 -2.53 8.50 -7.42
C ALA A 48 -3.54 8.20 -8.55
N ASP A 49 -3.74 9.15 -9.47
CA ASP A 49 -4.66 9.04 -10.61
C ASP A 49 -4.38 7.80 -11.49
N ASN A 50 -3.12 7.43 -11.66
CA ASN A 50 -2.69 6.22 -12.36
C ASN A 50 -3.13 4.90 -11.69
N ALA A 51 -3.67 4.96 -10.46
CA ALA A 51 -4.25 3.83 -9.75
C ALA A 51 -5.79 3.78 -9.86
N VAL A 52 -6.44 4.74 -10.53
CA VAL A 52 -7.85 4.65 -10.90
C VAL A 52 -8.00 3.69 -12.08
N TYR A 53 -8.88 2.70 -11.97
CA TYR A 53 -9.00 1.65 -12.98
C TYR A 53 -9.33 2.22 -14.37
N ASN A 54 -8.49 1.86 -15.33
CA ASN A 54 -8.72 2.00 -16.76
C ASN A 54 -7.76 1.02 -17.50
N PRO A 55 -7.94 0.77 -18.81
CA PRO A 55 -7.09 -0.19 -19.55
C PRO A 55 -5.58 0.09 -19.53
N GLU A 56 -5.18 1.33 -19.26
CA GLU A 56 -3.77 1.77 -19.18
C GLU A 56 -3.32 2.02 -17.73
N SER A 57 -4.21 1.80 -16.75
CA SER A 57 -3.91 2.06 -15.34
C SER A 57 -2.84 1.12 -14.81
N HIS A 58 -2.06 1.64 -13.87
CA HIS A 58 -0.99 0.90 -13.22
C HIS A 58 -1.48 0.18 -11.95
N GLY A 59 -2.56 0.69 -11.34
CA GLY A 59 -3.13 0.15 -10.12
C GLY A 59 -2.24 0.33 -8.90
N LEU A 60 -2.80 0.02 -7.74
CA LEU A 60 -2.09 -0.04 -6.46
C LEU A 60 -1.17 -1.25 -6.44
N LYS A 61 0.04 -1.11 -5.91
CA LYS A 61 1.05 -2.18 -5.84
C LYS A 61 1.13 -2.78 -4.45
N CYS A 62 1.16 -4.10 -4.36
CA CYS A 62 1.52 -4.77 -3.13
C CYS A 62 2.94 -4.34 -2.73
N MET A 63 3.09 -3.78 -1.53
CA MET A 63 4.37 -3.20 -1.10
C MET A 63 5.44 -4.26 -0.87
N THR A 64 5.04 -5.51 -0.66
CA THR A 64 5.88 -6.57 -0.11
C THR A 64 5.54 -7.94 -0.63
N ASP A 65 6.50 -8.87 -0.60
CA ASP A 65 6.18 -10.28 -0.73
C ASP A 65 5.41 -10.74 0.51
N GLY A 66 4.38 -11.57 0.32
CA GLY A 66 3.56 -12.05 1.42
C GLY A 66 2.44 -12.97 0.97
N GLN A 67 1.44 -13.12 1.83
CA GLN A 67 0.28 -13.97 1.63
C GLN A 67 -0.98 -13.18 1.94
N VAL A 68 -1.93 -13.15 1.00
CA VAL A 68 -3.30 -12.74 1.29
C VAL A 68 -3.90 -13.77 2.23
N VAL A 69 -4.29 -13.34 3.43
CA VAL A 69 -4.83 -14.21 4.51
C VAL A 69 -6.29 -13.95 4.83
N ALA A 70 -6.82 -12.82 4.38
CA ALA A 70 -8.24 -12.50 4.42
C ALA A 70 -8.60 -11.49 3.33
N TRP A 71 -9.83 -11.54 2.84
CA TRP A 71 -10.34 -10.58 1.87
C TRP A 71 -11.86 -10.46 1.96
N ARG A 72 -12.39 -9.37 1.41
CA ARG A 72 -13.79 -9.25 0.97
C ARG A 72 -13.74 -8.72 -0.44
N LEU A 73 -14.43 -9.37 -1.37
CA LEU A 73 -14.57 -8.90 -2.75
C LEU A 73 -16.02 -8.52 -2.99
N ASN A 74 -16.29 -7.25 -3.27
CA ASN A 74 -17.63 -6.87 -3.70
C ASN A 74 -17.84 -7.21 -5.18
N ASP A 75 -19.02 -7.73 -5.49
CA ASP A 75 -19.48 -7.90 -6.88
C ASP A 75 -19.78 -6.53 -7.53
N ALA A 76 -20.37 -5.62 -6.77
CA ALA A 76 -20.65 -4.24 -7.15
C ALA A 76 -20.53 -3.28 -5.96
N TYR A 77 -20.58 -1.96 -6.23
CA TYR A 77 -20.63 -0.97 -5.15
C TYR A 77 -21.77 -1.25 -4.16
N GLN A 78 -21.45 -1.09 -2.88
CA GLN A 78 -22.43 -1.02 -1.80
C GLN A 78 -23.03 0.39 -1.75
N THR A 79 -24.15 0.53 -1.05
CA THR A 79 -24.81 1.83 -0.87
C THR A 79 -25.30 2.01 0.56
N ALA A 80 -25.13 3.22 1.10
CA ALA A 80 -25.70 3.65 2.37
C ALA A 80 -26.58 4.88 2.16
N LYS A 81 -27.64 5.02 2.97
CA LYS A 81 -28.60 6.11 2.80
C LYS A 81 -28.10 7.41 3.43
N TYR A 82 -28.28 8.52 2.72
CA TYR A 82 -28.10 9.87 3.25
C TYR A 82 -29.26 10.75 2.78
N GLY A 83 -30.15 11.13 3.69
CA GLY A 83 -31.42 11.78 3.34
C GLY A 83 -32.24 10.95 2.34
N THR A 84 -32.46 11.48 1.14
CA THR A 84 -33.15 10.79 0.03
C THR A 84 -32.21 10.07 -0.94
N GLU A 85 -30.90 10.25 -0.78
CA GLU A 85 -29.88 9.68 -1.67
C GLU A 85 -29.38 8.33 -1.14
N SER A 86 -28.79 7.53 -2.03
CA SER A 86 -28.09 6.29 -1.71
C SER A 86 -26.68 6.40 -2.26
N LEU A 87 -25.75 6.71 -1.36
CA LEU A 87 -24.37 7.04 -1.70
C LEU A 87 -23.56 5.77 -1.85
N LYS A 88 -22.78 5.67 -2.93
CA LYS A 88 -21.98 4.50 -3.29
C LYS A 88 -20.64 4.46 -2.58
N PHE A 89 -20.21 3.25 -2.24
CA PHE A 89 -18.88 2.98 -1.71
C PHE A 89 -18.49 1.50 -1.93
N SER A 90 -17.20 1.20 -1.80
CA SER A 90 -16.70 -0.18 -1.79
C SER A 90 -16.27 -0.57 -0.38
N SER A 91 -16.65 -1.77 0.04
CA SER A 91 -16.10 -2.45 1.23
C SER A 91 -15.14 -3.57 0.87
N THR A 92 -14.67 -3.62 -0.39
CA THR A 92 -13.66 -4.56 -0.83
C THR A 92 -12.37 -4.27 -0.07
N PHE A 93 -11.82 -5.31 0.57
CA PHE A 93 -10.55 -5.23 1.27
C PHE A 93 -9.72 -6.48 1.01
N VAL A 94 -8.40 -6.33 1.18
CA VAL A 94 -7.47 -7.45 1.22
C VAL A 94 -6.45 -7.24 2.32
N LEU A 95 -6.21 -8.29 3.09
CA LEU A 95 -5.24 -8.33 4.18
C LEU A 95 -4.07 -9.22 3.76
N VAL A 96 -2.89 -8.63 3.64
CA VAL A 96 -1.65 -9.35 3.30
C VAL A 96 -0.80 -9.49 4.56
N LYS A 97 -0.44 -10.72 4.92
CA LYS A 97 0.54 -11.06 5.94
C LYS A 97 1.92 -11.16 5.30
N SER A 98 2.90 -10.50 5.90
CA SER A 98 4.29 -10.49 5.44
C SER A 98 5.25 -10.76 6.60
N THR A 99 6.46 -11.23 6.27
CA THR A 99 7.51 -11.51 7.25
C THR A 99 8.81 -10.84 6.83
N CYS A 100 9.29 -9.91 7.66
CA CYS A 100 10.61 -9.34 7.52
C CYS A 100 11.61 -10.19 8.29
N ILE A 101 12.62 -10.75 7.59
CA ILE A 101 13.75 -11.46 8.20
C ILE A 101 15.00 -10.58 7.99
N PRO A 102 15.45 -9.81 9.00
CA PRO A 102 16.60 -8.92 8.85
C PRO A 102 17.93 -9.66 8.60
N ASP A 103 18.11 -10.80 9.25
CA ASP A 103 19.28 -11.68 9.13
C ASP A 103 18.81 -13.13 8.99
N ASN A 104 19.12 -13.76 7.86
CA ASN A 104 18.74 -15.15 7.57
C ASN A 104 19.38 -16.16 8.53
N ASN A 105 20.44 -15.79 9.24
CA ASN A 105 21.07 -16.64 10.26
C ASN A 105 20.39 -16.54 11.62
N LYS A 106 19.47 -15.56 11.79
CA LYS A 106 18.74 -15.30 13.03
C LYS A 106 17.22 -15.17 12.79
N PRO A 107 16.57 -16.16 12.15
CA PRO A 107 15.17 -16.09 11.73
C PRO A 107 14.18 -15.91 12.90
N GLU A 108 14.58 -16.24 14.12
CA GLU A 108 13.80 -16.01 15.34
C GLU A 108 13.56 -14.52 15.64
N ASN A 109 14.37 -13.62 15.07
CA ASN A 109 14.24 -12.17 15.18
C ASN A 109 13.46 -11.55 14.02
N ALA A 110 12.76 -12.37 13.23
CA ALA A 110 11.86 -11.88 12.20
C ALA A 110 10.71 -11.06 12.80
N LEU A 111 10.15 -10.15 12.01
CA LEU A 111 8.93 -9.42 12.33
C LEU A 111 7.82 -9.84 11.39
N GLU A 112 6.72 -10.32 11.96
CA GLU A 112 5.47 -10.48 11.23
C GLU A 112 4.69 -9.17 11.23
N PHE A 113 4.16 -8.77 10.08
CA PHE A 113 3.33 -7.59 9.95
C PHE A 113 2.32 -7.77 8.83
N TYR A 114 1.35 -6.86 8.77
CA TYR A 114 0.23 -6.90 7.87
C TYR A 114 0.09 -5.60 7.12
N THR A 115 -0.37 -5.69 5.87
CA THR A 115 -0.91 -4.53 5.14
C THR A 115 -2.39 -4.77 4.88
N LEU A 116 -3.24 -3.86 5.35
CA LEU A 116 -4.68 -3.90 5.16
C LEU A 116 -5.05 -2.83 4.14
N TRP A 117 -5.50 -3.28 2.98
CA TRP A 117 -5.96 -2.41 1.90
C TRP A 117 -7.48 -2.44 1.89
N MET A 118 -8.12 -1.30 2.10
CA MET A 118 -9.57 -1.18 2.18
C MET A 118 -10.08 -0.20 1.13
N GLN A 119 -11.34 -0.38 0.75
CA GLN A 119 -12.00 0.47 -0.24
C GLN A 119 -11.31 0.40 -1.60
N ILE A 120 -10.98 -0.83 -1.99
CA ILE A 120 -10.50 -1.13 -3.34
C ILE A 120 -11.70 -1.18 -4.30
N ALA A 121 -11.52 -0.84 -5.57
CA ALA A 121 -12.56 -0.95 -6.59
C ALA A 121 -13.23 -2.35 -6.59
N PRO A 122 -14.58 -2.43 -6.66
CA PRO A 122 -15.32 -3.70 -6.71
C PRO A 122 -15.19 -4.38 -8.08
N LEU A 123 -15.62 -5.65 -8.21
CA LEU A 123 -15.56 -6.37 -9.49
C LEU A 123 -16.28 -5.64 -10.64
N SER A 124 -17.40 -4.97 -10.36
CA SER A 124 -18.16 -4.23 -11.36
C SER A 124 -17.36 -3.15 -12.10
N GLU A 125 -16.30 -2.61 -11.49
CA GLU A 125 -15.41 -1.63 -12.13
C GLU A 125 -14.53 -2.25 -13.21
N TYR A 126 -14.12 -3.51 -13.01
CA TYR A 126 -13.28 -4.23 -13.96
C TYR A 126 -14.06 -4.67 -15.21
N GLY A 127 -15.38 -4.47 -15.22
CA GLY A 127 -16.31 -4.89 -16.25
C GLY A 127 -16.53 -6.40 -16.25
N ALA A 128 -17.38 -6.87 -17.18
CA ALA A 128 -17.35 -8.28 -17.55
C ALA A 128 -16.02 -8.52 -18.24
N GLU A 129 -15.04 -9.06 -17.52
CA GLU A 129 -13.80 -9.51 -18.15
C GLU A 129 -14.15 -10.58 -19.19
N SER A 130 -14.22 -10.20 -20.46
CA SER A 130 -14.08 -11.16 -21.54
C SER A 130 -12.58 -11.40 -21.72
N PRO A 131 -12.06 -12.57 -21.36
CA PRO A 131 -10.63 -12.82 -21.43
C PRO A 131 -10.15 -12.59 -22.86
N THR A 132 -9.08 -11.83 -23.06
CA THR A 132 -8.55 -11.61 -24.40
C THR A 132 -7.44 -12.60 -24.71
N ALA A 133 -7.12 -12.79 -25.98
CA ALA A 133 -5.94 -13.50 -26.42
C ALA A 133 -5.31 -12.83 -27.64
N THR A 134 -3.99 -12.90 -27.74
CA THR A 134 -3.23 -12.54 -28.94
C THR A 134 -2.87 -13.80 -29.72
N VAL A 135 -3.18 -13.83 -31.01
CA VAL A 135 -2.79 -14.93 -31.90
C VAL A 135 -1.27 -14.93 -32.07
N THR A 136 -0.60 -16.02 -31.68
CA THR A 136 0.86 -16.20 -31.83
C THR A 136 1.23 -17.05 -33.03
N ALA A 137 0.30 -17.90 -33.50
CA ALA A 137 0.47 -18.67 -34.72
C ALA A 137 0.59 -17.76 -35.95
N SER A 138 1.42 -18.14 -36.92
CA SER A 138 1.53 -17.44 -38.21
C SER A 138 0.21 -17.40 -38.98
N SER A 139 -0.58 -18.46 -38.84
CA SER A 139 -1.90 -18.61 -39.46
C SER A 139 -2.75 -19.54 -38.57
N LEU A 140 -3.69 -18.96 -37.85
CA LEU A 140 -4.60 -19.68 -36.96
C LEU A 140 -5.92 -19.94 -37.68
N LYS A 141 -6.29 -21.21 -37.86
CA LYS A 141 -7.53 -21.59 -38.55
C LYS A 141 -8.76 -21.03 -37.84
N VAL A 142 -9.64 -20.41 -38.60
CA VAL A 142 -10.99 -20.00 -38.18
C VAL A 142 -11.93 -21.16 -38.46
N ARG A 143 -12.89 -21.35 -37.56
CA ARG A 143 -13.91 -22.37 -37.64
C ARG A 143 -15.28 -21.80 -37.30
N GLU A 144 -16.33 -22.47 -37.73
CA GLU A 144 -17.72 -22.14 -37.41
C GLU A 144 -18.42 -23.32 -36.73
N ASP A 145 -19.60 -23.06 -36.16
CA ASP A 145 -20.41 -24.12 -35.55
C ASP A 145 -20.62 -25.27 -36.53
N ASN A 146 -20.47 -26.50 -36.04
CA ASN A 146 -20.68 -27.67 -36.89
C ASN A 146 -22.19 -27.85 -37.12
N PRO A 147 -22.68 -27.81 -38.37
CA PRO A 147 -24.12 -27.87 -38.67
C PRO A 147 -24.71 -29.28 -38.52
N ALA A 148 -23.91 -30.29 -38.14
CA ALA A 148 -24.38 -31.65 -37.94
C ALA A 148 -25.50 -31.72 -36.89
N GLU A 149 -26.56 -32.45 -37.22
CA GLU A 149 -27.68 -32.67 -36.31
C GLU A 149 -27.19 -33.35 -35.01
N GLY A 150 -27.49 -32.71 -33.88
CA GLY A 150 -27.06 -33.19 -32.55
C GLY A 150 -25.66 -32.76 -32.13
N TRP A 151 -24.98 -31.87 -32.87
CA TRP A 151 -23.72 -31.28 -32.43
C TRP A 151 -23.90 -30.45 -31.15
N VAL A 152 -22.99 -30.64 -30.20
CA VAL A 152 -23.06 -30.04 -28.86
C VAL A 152 -22.04 -28.90 -28.76
N ARG A 153 -22.50 -27.66 -28.92
CA ARG A 153 -21.65 -26.45 -28.85
C ARG A 153 -20.87 -26.31 -27.55
N ALA A 154 -21.44 -26.76 -26.44
CA ALA A 154 -20.79 -26.74 -25.13
C ALA A 154 -19.54 -27.65 -25.04
N GLY A 155 -19.32 -28.53 -26.03
CA GLY A 155 -18.20 -29.46 -26.05
C GLY A 155 -18.39 -30.66 -25.12
N LEU A 156 -17.31 -31.44 -24.98
CA LEU A 156 -17.25 -32.66 -24.18
C LEU A 156 -17.42 -32.37 -22.68
N PRO A 157 -18.31 -33.08 -21.96
CA PRO A 157 -18.35 -33.05 -20.49
C PRO A 157 -17.14 -33.77 -19.89
N ASP A 158 -16.32 -33.06 -19.09
CA ASP A 158 -15.27 -33.57 -18.20
C ASP A 158 -14.44 -34.77 -18.70
N GLY A 159 -13.97 -34.71 -19.96
CA GLY A 159 -12.96 -35.65 -20.49
C GLY A 159 -13.42 -37.10 -20.68
N ASN A 160 -14.72 -37.39 -20.54
CA ASN A 160 -15.24 -38.74 -20.76
C ASN A 160 -15.37 -39.01 -22.27
N VAL A 161 -14.39 -39.71 -22.84
CA VAL A 161 -14.29 -40.03 -24.28
C VAL A 161 -15.08 -41.30 -24.64
N ALA A 162 -15.50 -42.08 -23.63
CA ALA A 162 -16.36 -43.24 -23.84
C ALA A 162 -17.77 -42.75 -24.20
N ASP A 163 -18.17 -42.94 -25.46
CA ASP A 163 -19.42 -42.49 -26.11
C ASP A 163 -19.42 -41.10 -26.78
N ALA A 164 -18.26 -40.44 -26.89
CA ALA A 164 -18.12 -39.21 -27.67
C ALA A 164 -18.16 -39.49 -29.18
N GLY A 165 -19.38 -39.62 -29.73
CA GLY A 165 -19.64 -39.78 -31.16
C GLY A 165 -19.48 -38.48 -31.97
N ARG A 166 -20.08 -38.45 -33.17
CA ARG A 166 -20.03 -37.29 -34.10
C ARG A 166 -20.52 -35.97 -33.50
N ASN A 167 -21.30 -36.03 -32.43
CA ASN A 167 -21.89 -34.87 -31.74
C ASN A 167 -20.84 -33.94 -31.12
N TYR A 168 -19.60 -34.38 -30.93
CA TYR A 168 -18.52 -33.61 -30.33
C TYR A 168 -17.33 -33.38 -31.26
N GLU A 169 -17.50 -33.59 -32.58
CA GLU A 169 -16.47 -33.25 -33.56
C GLU A 169 -16.12 -31.76 -33.48
N ALA A 170 -14.86 -31.44 -33.77
CA ALA A 170 -14.38 -30.07 -33.78
C ALA A 170 -15.25 -29.16 -34.68
N PRO A 171 -15.41 -27.87 -34.32
CA PRO A 171 -16.04 -26.86 -35.17
C PRO A 171 -15.54 -26.92 -36.63
N LEU A 172 -16.41 -26.65 -37.60
CA LEU A 172 -16.12 -26.84 -39.02
C LEU A 172 -15.06 -25.84 -39.50
N ASP A 173 -14.06 -26.32 -40.25
CA ASP A 173 -13.03 -25.45 -40.84
C ASP A 173 -13.65 -24.54 -41.92
N THR A 174 -13.47 -23.23 -41.76
CA THR A 174 -13.93 -22.26 -42.78
C THR A 174 -12.93 -22.12 -43.92
N GLU A 175 -11.77 -22.80 -43.84
CA GLU A 175 -10.64 -22.65 -44.74
C GLU A 175 -10.08 -21.21 -44.79
N THR A 176 -10.40 -20.41 -43.75
CA THR A 176 -9.86 -19.07 -43.54
C THR A 176 -9.07 -19.01 -42.24
N THR A 177 -8.26 -17.96 -42.05
CA THR A 177 -7.32 -17.90 -40.92
C THR A 177 -7.20 -16.51 -40.32
N LEU A 178 -6.88 -16.44 -39.03
CA LEU A 178 -6.45 -15.23 -38.34
C LEU A 178 -4.93 -15.09 -38.40
N PRO A 179 -4.40 -13.90 -38.75
CA PRO A 179 -2.97 -13.67 -38.78
C PRO A 179 -2.38 -13.48 -37.37
N ARG A 180 -1.08 -13.78 -37.23
CA ARG A 180 -0.29 -13.49 -36.02
C ARG A 180 -0.45 -12.02 -35.62
N GLY A 181 -0.67 -11.78 -34.33
CA GLY A 181 -0.84 -10.44 -33.76
C GLY A 181 -2.29 -9.97 -33.69
N SER A 182 -3.25 -10.72 -34.24
CA SER A 182 -4.67 -10.42 -34.04
C SER A 182 -5.02 -10.53 -32.56
N VAL A 183 -5.82 -9.59 -32.06
CA VAL A 183 -6.34 -9.60 -30.69
C VAL A 183 -7.79 -10.01 -30.72
N VAL A 184 -8.13 -10.99 -29.91
CA VAL A 184 -9.47 -11.56 -29.84
C VAL A 184 -9.99 -11.53 -28.41
N GLU A 185 -11.29 -11.37 -28.28
CA GLU A 185 -12.08 -11.52 -27.05
C GLU A 185 -12.64 -12.94 -27.01
N ILE A 186 -12.42 -13.66 -25.93
CA ILE A 186 -12.92 -15.03 -25.73
C ILE A 186 -14.32 -14.91 -25.14
N GLU A 187 -15.31 -15.44 -25.87
CA GLU A 187 -16.71 -15.45 -25.47
C GLU A 187 -17.10 -16.81 -24.86
N GLU A 188 -16.58 -17.91 -25.41
CA GLU A 188 -16.85 -19.27 -24.92
C GLU A 188 -15.60 -20.15 -25.04
N GLU A 189 -15.50 -21.18 -24.20
CA GLU A 189 -14.47 -22.20 -24.27
C GLU A 189 -15.09 -23.58 -24.21
N ALA A 190 -14.59 -24.48 -25.06
CA ALA A 190 -15.09 -25.84 -25.14
C ALA A 190 -14.00 -26.80 -25.62
N THR A 191 -14.11 -28.06 -25.21
CA THR A 191 -13.23 -29.13 -25.70
C THR A 191 -13.97 -29.99 -26.71
N PHE A 192 -13.39 -30.18 -27.90
CA PHE A 192 -13.98 -31.00 -28.96
C PHE A 192 -13.00 -32.08 -29.43
N LEU A 193 -13.49 -33.07 -30.18
CA LEU A 193 -12.67 -34.09 -30.82
C LEU A 193 -12.14 -33.58 -32.16
N LEU A 194 -10.83 -33.30 -32.20
CA LEU A 194 -10.09 -33.07 -33.44
C LEU A 194 -9.24 -34.31 -33.74
N ASN A 195 -9.51 -34.98 -34.87
CA ASN A 195 -8.88 -36.26 -35.22
C ASN A 195 -9.00 -37.32 -34.11
N ASN A 196 -10.20 -37.46 -33.52
CA ASN A 196 -10.50 -38.36 -32.40
C ASN A 196 -9.66 -38.10 -31.13
N GLN A 197 -9.09 -36.89 -30.97
CA GLN A 197 -8.39 -36.47 -29.76
C GLN A 197 -9.05 -35.23 -29.17
N PRO A 198 -9.26 -35.15 -27.85
CA PRO A 198 -9.73 -33.93 -27.20
C PRO A 198 -8.77 -32.76 -27.46
N ALA A 199 -9.31 -31.65 -27.95
CA ALA A 199 -8.56 -30.43 -28.24
C ALA A 199 -9.37 -29.22 -27.74
N PRO A 200 -8.72 -28.24 -27.08
CA PRO A 200 -9.38 -27.04 -26.62
C PRO A 200 -9.62 -26.07 -27.78
N PHE A 201 -10.81 -25.49 -27.80
CA PHE A 201 -11.21 -24.42 -28.70
C PHE A 201 -11.82 -23.27 -27.92
N MET A 202 -11.68 -22.07 -28.49
CA MET A 202 -12.26 -20.83 -27.96
C MET A 202 -13.15 -20.24 -29.04
N PHE A 203 -14.39 -19.91 -28.70
CA PHE A 203 -15.22 -19.05 -29.53
C PHE A 203 -14.84 -17.62 -29.23
N VAL A 204 -14.42 -16.88 -30.25
CA VAL A 204 -13.82 -15.57 -30.08
C VAL A 204 -14.47 -14.53 -30.97
N ARG A 205 -14.52 -13.29 -30.48
CA ARG A 205 -14.81 -12.08 -31.26
C ARG A 205 -13.52 -11.32 -31.53
N VAL A 206 -13.25 -10.99 -32.79
CA VAL A 206 -12.02 -10.29 -33.17
C VAL A 206 -12.10 -8.82 -32.70
N LYS A 207 -11.18 -8.40 -31.84
CA LYS A 207 -11.05 -6.99 -31.43
C LYS A 207 -10.23 -6.19 -32.46
N SER A 208 -9.12 -6.76 -32.92
CA SER A 208 -8.25 -6.12 -33.92
C SER A 208 -7.49 -7.13 -34.77
N VAL A 209 -7.17 -6.70 -35.99
CA VAL A 209 -6.32 -7.41 -36.95
C VAL A 209 -5.16 -6.47 -37.31
N PRO A 210 -3.91 -6.96 -37.42
CA PRO A 210 -2.78 -6.12 -37.82
C PRO A 210 -2.97 -5.51 -39.22
N ASP A 211 -2.57 -4.26 -39.36
CA ASP A 211 -2.71 -3.52 -40.62
C ASP A 211 -2.03 -4.23 -41.80
N GLY A 212 -2.74 -4.25 -42.94
CA GLY A 212 -2.24 -4.86 -44.18
C GLY A 212 -2.15 -6.39 -44.16
N LYS A 213 -2.73 -7.07 -43.18
CA LYS A 213 -2.84 -8.54 -43.15
C LYS A 213 -4.20 -9.02 -43.62
N GLU A 214 -4.20 -10.05 -44.46
CA GLU A 214 -5.42 -10.79 -44.79
C GLU A 214 -5.90 -11.56 -43.56
N SER A 215 -7.21 -11.57 -43.34
CA SER A 215 -7.85 -12.23 -42.21
C SER A 215 -9.20 -12.81 -42.62
N GLY A 216 -9.50 -14.00 -42.13
CA GLY A 216 -10.78 -14.68 -42.31
C GLY A 216 -11.94 -14.05 -41.53
N LEU A 217 -11.62 -13.27 -40.48
CA LEU A 217 -12.58 -12.50 -39.69
C LEU A 217 -12.09 -11.05 -39.58
N ALA A 218 -12.97 -10.10 -39.89
CA ALA A 218 -12.73 -8.69 -39.64
C ALA A 218 -12.95 -8.36 -38.15
N ALA A 219 -12.50 -7.17 -37.71
CA ALA A 219 -12.83 -6.68 -36.38
C ALA A 219 -14.36 -6.66 -36.17
N GLY A 220 -14.81 -7.20 -35.03
CA GLY A 220 -16.21 -7.45 -34.70
C GLY A 220 -16.76 -8.80 -35.16
N GLY A 221 -16.09 -9.51 -36.08
CA GLY A 221 -16.46 -10.86 -36.51
C GLY A 221 -16.13 -11.92 -35.46
N SER A 222 -16.90 -13.01 -35.43
CA SER A 222 -16.73 -14.09 -34.45
C SER A 222 -16.53 -15.46 -35.12
N GLY A 223 -15.84 -16.36 -34.42
CA GLY A 223 -15.64 -17.74 -34.86
C GLY A 223 -14.85 -18.56 -33.84
N TRP A 224 -14.78 -19.87 -34.07
CA TRP A 224 -13.98 -20.79 -33.28
C TRP A 224 -12.52 -20.79 -33.71
N VAL A 225 -11.60 -20.81 -32.75
CA VAL A 225 -10.16 -20.98 -32.98
C VAL A 225 -9.58 -21.97 -31.97
N SER A 226 -8.38 -22.51 -32.23
CA SER A 226 -7.72 -23.39 -31.25
C SER A 226 -7.32 -22.62 -29.99
N GLY A 227 -7.63 -23.19 -28.82
CA GLY A 227 -7.28 -22.66 -27.50
C GLY A 227 -5.92 -23.11 -26.95
N LEU A 228 -5.09 -23.77 -27.77
CA LEU A 228 -3.77 -24.25 -27.34
C LEU A 228 -2.76 -23.09 -27.22
N ASP A 229 -2.02 -23.03 -26.11
CA ASP A 229 -1.06 -21.96 -25.79
C ASP A 229 0.03 -21.73 -26.85
N LYS A 230 0.35 -22.75 -27.67
CA LYS A 230 1.29 -22.61 -28.79
C LYS A 230 0.75 -21.75 -29.94
N TYR A 231 -0.56 -21.52 -30.00
CA TYR A 231 -1.23 -20.78 -31.08
C TYR A 231 -1.82 -19.45 -30.64
N VAL A 232 -2.11 -19.32 -29.35
CA VAL A 232 -2.68 -18.13 -28.73
C VAL A 232 -1.96 -17.85 -27.42
N ARG A 233 -1.72 -16.57 -27.13
CA ARG A 233 -1.24 -16.13 -25.82
C ARG A 233 -2.38 -15.35 -25.17
N ARG A 234 -2.97 -15.87 -24.10
CA ARG A 234 -4.00 -15.15 -23.34
C ARG A 234 -3.44 -13.80 -22.87
N GLY A 235 -4.27 -12.77 -22.96
CA GLY A 235 -4.02 -11.49 -22.33
C GLY A 235 -3.97 -11.68 -20.82
N ALA A 236 -3.16 -10.87 -20.15
CA ALA A 236 -3.25 -10.80 -18.70
C ALA A 236 -4.66 -10.33 -18.34
N SER A 237 -5.31 -11.02 -17.39
CA SER A 237 -6.52 -10.51 -16.76
C SER A 237 -6.22 -9.14 -16.17
N SER A 238 -7.14 -8.19 -16.32
CA SER A 238 -7.02 -6.86 -15.73
C SER A 238 -7.32 -6.89 -14.23
N LEU A 239 -7.95 -7.96 -13.74
CA LEU A 239 -8.10 -8.23 -12.31
C LEU A 239 -6.77 -8.63 -11.66
N PRO A 240 -6.46 -8.07 -10.47
CA PRO A 240 -5.44 -8.59 -9.57
C PRO A 240 -5.54 -10.10 -9.36
N ALA A 241 -4.40 -10.78 -9.22
CA ALA A 241 -4.35 -12.24 -9.08
C ALA A 241 -5.20 -12.76 -7.91
N TRP A 242 -5.18 -12.06 -6.77
CA TRP A 242 -6.01 -12.44 -5.62
C TRP A 242 -7.51 -12.24 -5.89
N MET A 243 -7.90 -11.23 -6.67
CA MET A 243 -9.29 -11.02 -7.07
C MET A 243 -9.78 -12.10 -8.03
N GLN A 244 -8.91 -12.60 -8.91
CA GLN A 244 -9.23 -13.76 -9.76
C GLN A 244 -9.54 -14.99 -8.89
N ARG A 245 -8.69 -15.28 -7.89
CA ARG A 245 -8.92 -16.39 -6.94
C ARG A 245 -10.16 -16.18 -6.08
N ALA A 246 -10.40 -14.96 -5.60
CA ALA A 246 -11.60 -14.63 -4.84
C ALA A 246 -12.88 -14.77 -5.70
N ARG A 247 -12.82 -14.42 -6.99
CA ARG A 247 -13.90 -14.63 -7.96
C ARG A 247 -14.15 -16.12 -8.20
N GLU A 248 -13.10 -16.93 -8.34
CA GLU A 248 -13.20 -18.39 -8.45
C GLU A 248 -13.80 -19.03 -7.20
N HIS A 249 -13.47 -18.51 -6.00
CA HIS A 249 -14.06 -18.94 -4.73
C HIS A 249 -15.57 -18.64 -4.66
N GLY A 250 -16.05 -17.60 -5.36
CA GLY A 250 -17.48 -17.35 -5.57
C GLY A 250 -18.25 -16.79 -4.36
N VAL A 251 -17.54 -16.29 -3.34
CA VAL A 251 -18.14 -15.60 -2.18
C VAL A 251 -17.89 -14.11 -2.30
N PHE A 252 -18.97 -13.35 -2.47
CA PHE A 252 -18.95 -11.89 -2.63
C PHE A 252 -19.59 -11.18 -1.44
N ASN A 253 -19.19 -9.92 -1.21
CA ASN A 253 -19.72 -9.03 -0.17
C ASN A 253 -19.57 -9.53 1.27
N GLN A 254 -18.82 -10.60 1.49
CA GLN A 254 -18.55 -11.20 2.79
C GLN A 254 -17.05 -11.38 2.98
N ALA A 255 -16.59 -11.30 4.24
CA ALA A 255 -15.20 -11.57 4.55
C ALA A 255 -14.91 -13.07 4.48
N VAL A 256 -13.81 -13.42 3.84
CA VAL A 256 -13.27 -14.77 3.72
C VAL A 256 -11.89 -14.77 4.37
N SER A 257 -11.57 -15.84 5.10
CA SER A 257 -10.27 -16.07 5.73
C SER A 257 -10.00 -17.58 5.81
N GLY A 258 -8.75 -17.97 6.07
CA GLY A 258 -8.34 -19.37 6.19
C GLY A 258 -7.77 -19.99 4.91
N GLU A 259 -7.81 -19.24 3.81
CA GLU A 259 -7.04 -19.53 2.59
C GLU A 259 -5.84 -18.59 2.49
N SER A 260 -4.82 -19.01 1.73
CA SER A 260 -3.61 -18.23 1.50
C SER A 260 -3.35 -18.10 0.00
N ILE A 261 -3.27 -16.86 -0.48
CA ILE A 261 -2.88 -16.55 -1.87
C ILE A 261 -1.54 -15.82 -1.82
N GLU A 262 -0.51 -16.41 -2.42
CA GLU A 262 0.80 -15.77 -2.54
C GLU A 262 0.70 -14.47 -3.34
N VAL A 263 1.39 -13.44 -2.86
CA VAL A 263 1.52 -12.15 -3.55
C VAL A 263 2.97 -11.68 -3.51
N LYS A 264 3.41 -11.03 -4.59
CA LYS A 264 4.78 -10.49 -4.70
C LYS A 264 4.81 -8.97 -4.66
N ALA A 265 5.91 -8.43 -4.15
CA ALA A 265 6.15 -6.99 -4.12
C ALA A 265 6.17 -6.41 -5.53
N GLY A 266 5.26 -5.48 -5.79
CA GLY A 266 5.05 -4.83 -7.09
C GLY A 266 3.90 -5.43 -7.92
N GLU A 267 3.27 -6.53 -7.51
CA GLU A 267 2.03 -7.00 -8.15
C GLU A 267 0.88 -6.05 -7.87
N VAL A 268 -0.06 -5.93 -8.82
CA VAL A 268 -1.25 -5.09 -8.62
C VAL A 268 -2.13 -5.72 -7.55
N ILE A 269 -2.39 -4.97 -6.48
CA ILE A 269 -3.25 -5.39 -5.36
C ILE A 269 -4.68 -4.86 -5.52
N GLY A 270 -4.90 -3.86 -6.36
CA GLY A 270 -6.22 -3.26 -6.56
C GLY A 270 -6.16 -1.93 -7.30
N HIS A 271 -7.28 -1.23 -7.35
CA HIS A 271 -7.41 0.13 -7.89
C HIS A 271 -8.20 0.99 -6.91
N LEU A 272 -8.05 2.31 -7.00
CA LEU A 272 -8.83 3.25 -6.20
C LEU A 272 -10.34 3.05 -6.46
N SER A 273 -11.15 3.08 -5.41
CA SER A 273 -12.60 2.95 -5.53
C SER A 273 -13.29 4.31 -5.57
N TYR A 274 -14.38 4.41 -6.33
CA TYR A 274 -15.26 5.56 -6.29
C TYR A 274 -16.07 5.57 -4.99
N HIS A 275 -16.07 6.70 -4.30
CA HIS A 275 -16.81 6.87 -3.05
C HIS A 275 -17.58 8.19 -3.05
N GLU A 276 -18.87 8.12 -2.75
CA GLU A 276 -19.75 9.27 -2.58
C GLU A 276 -19.89 9.58 -1.09
N ARG A 277 -19.53 10.81 -0.70
CA ARG A 277 -19.58 11.29 0.69
C ARG A 277 -20.75 12.25 0.88
N PRO A 278 -21.40 12.22 2.06
CA PRO A 278 -22.31 13.28 2.47
C PRO A 278 -21.63 14.64 2.35
N GLU A 279 -22.28 15.59 1.68
CA GLU A 279 -21.91 17.02 1.63
C GLU A 279 -20.56 17.38 0.95
N ALA A 280 -19.66 16.41 0.74
CA ALA A 280 -18.31 16.59 0.19
C ALA A 280 -18.14 16.05 -1.24
N GLY A 281 -19.23 15.60 -1.87
CA GLY A 281 -19.22 15.05 -3.22
C GLY A 281 -18.53 13.68 -3.31
N SER A 282 -18.01 13.36 -4.49
CA SER A 282 -17.36 12.07 -4.74
C SER A 282 -15.86 12.19 -4.94
N GLN A 283 -15.16 11.09 -4.65
CA GLN A 283 -13.71 11.00 -4.79
C GLN A 283 -13.28 9.55 -5.03
N TYR A 284 -12.20 9.34 -5.79
CA TYR A 284 -11.54 8.04 -5.85
C TYR A 284 -10.49 7.93 -4.75
N PHE A 285 -10.57 6.86 -3.95
CA PHE A 285 -9.52 6.59 -2.97
C PHE A 285 -9.39 5.12 -2.55
N CYS A 286 -8.31 4.84 -1.84
CA CYS A 286 -8.05 3.58 -1.13
C CYS A 286 -7.48 3.90 0.25
N HIS A 287 -7.86 3.14 1.26
CA HIS A 287 -7.28 3.21 2.59
C HIS A 287 -6.22 2.10 2.77
N LEU A 288 -5.07 2.44 3.36
CA LEU A 288 -3.98 1.50 3.66
C LEU A 288 -3.56 1.63 5.12
N GLU A 289 -3.54 0.51 5.84
CA GLU A 289 -2.88 0.39 7.14
C GLU A 289 -1.70 -0.58 7.08
N VAL A 290 -0.67 -0.29 7.87
CA VAL A 290 0.45 -1.21 8.10
C VAL A 290 0.58 -1.41 9.60
N PHE A 291 0.35 -2.64 10.06
CA PHE A 291 0.36 -2.93 11.49
C PHE A 291 0.96 -4.30 11.80
N SER A 292 1.28 -4.51 13.07
CA SER A 292 1.79 -5.78 13.57
C SER A 292 1.21 -6.05 14.95
N GLN A 293 0.88 -7.32 15.19
CA GLN A 293 0.55 -7.86 16.52
C GLN A 293 1.71 -8.69 17.09
N ASP A 294 2.88 -8.61 16.46
CA ASP A 294 4.05 -9.37 16.86
C ASP A 294 4.64 -8.80 18.15
N SER A 295 4.65 -9.62 19.20
CA SER A 295 5.21 -9.26 20.51
C SER A 295 6.68 -8.82 20.45
N ARG A 296 7.41 -9.17 19.38
CA ARG A 296 8.81 -8.81 19.16
C ARG A 296 9.01 -7.38 18.65
N MET A 297 7.95 -6.63 18.35
CA MET A 297 8.04 -5.27 17.78
C MET A 297 9.04 -4.38 18.52
N GLY A 298 8.98 -4.32 19.86
CA GLY A 298 9.91 -3.49 20.64
C GLY A 298 11.38 -3.91 20.47
N ASP A 299 11.66 -5.21 20.48
CA ASP A 299 13.01 -5.74 20.30
C ASP A 299 13.53 -5.58 18.86
N PHE A 300 12.61 -5.64 17.88
CA PHE A 300 12.88 -5.39 16.48
C PHE A 300 13.25 -3.93 16.23
N LEU A 301 12.46 -2.98 16.76
CA LEU A 301 12.74 -1.54 16.64
C LEU A 301 14.11 -1.18 17.23
N ALA A 302 14.44 -1.75 18.39
CA ALA A 302 15.70 -1.53 19.10
C ALA A 302 16.89 -2.33 18.53
N ASN A 303 16.68 -3.13 17.46
CA ASN A 303 17.66 -4.04 16.89
C ASN A 303 18.43 -4.87 17.94
N LYS A 304 17.74 -5.43 18.95
CA LYS A 304 18.39 -6.20 20.03
C LYS A 304 19.16 -7.42 19.52
N ALA A 305 18.78 -7.91 18.34
CA ALA A 305 19.47 -9.00 17.66
C ALA A 305 20.87 -8.61 17.14
N GLY A 306 21.22 -7.32 17.11
CA GLY A 306 22.50 -6.83 16.61
C GLY A 306 22.70 -7.10 15.12
N VAL A 307 21.64 -6.86 14.33
CA VAL A 307 21.65 -7.08 12.89
C VAL A 307 22.48 -6.00 12.22
N THR A 308 23.49 -6.42 11.45
CA THR A 308 24.38 -5.54 10.68
C THR A 308 24.29 -5.79 9.17
N SER A 309 23.44 -6.72 8.73
CA SER A 309 23.22 -7.03 7.32
C SER A 309 22.44 -5.93 6.60
N GLY A 310 22.80 -5.71 5.34
CA GLY A 310 22.13 -4.76 4.44
C GLY A 310 22.74 -3.35 4.50
N ALA A 311 21.93 -2.31 4.26
CA ALA A 311 22.40 -0.94 4.20
C ALA A 311 22.74 -0.40 5.61
N ALA A 312 23.78 0.43 5.66
CA ALA A 312 24.11 1.24 6.82
C ALA A 312 23.72 2.70 6.56
N GLU A 313 23.33 3.36 7.63
CA GLU A 313 23.03 4.77 7.71
C GLU A 313 24.16 5.44 8.50
N LEU A 314 24.62 6.59 8.02
CA LEU A 314 25.53 7.46 8.73
C LEU A 314 24.69 8.42 9.58
N HIS A 315 24.70 8.19 10.88
CA HIS A 315 24.06 9.04 11.86
C HIS A 315 25.04 10.12 12.31
N THR A 316 24.72 11.36 11.97
CA THR A 316 25.54 12.53 12.29
C THR A 316 24.78 13.43 13.24
N LEU A 317 25.39 13.83 14.34
CA LEU A 317 24.80 14.76 15.30
C LEU A 317 25.04 16.21 14.90
N ALA A 318 24.23 17.13 15.42
CA ALA A 318 24.46 18.57 15.35
C ALA A 318 25.71 18.98 16.15
N GLY A 319 26.24 20.17 15.86
CA GLY A 319 27.38 20.74 16.62
C GLY A 319 28.73 20.04 16.39
N LYS A 320 28.82 19.10 15.44
CA LYS A 320 30.06 18.42 15.06
C LYS A 320 30.82 19.21 14.01
N LYS A 321 32.16 19.18 14.07
CA LYS A 321 32.99 19.98 13.16
C LYS A 321 32.84 19.50 11.72
N LEU A 322 32.63 20.45 10.82
CA LEU A 322 32.62 20.22 9.39
C LEU A 322 33.98 20.49 8.78
N TRP A 323 34.31 19.70 7.77
CA TRP A 323 35.61 19.70 7.10
C TRP A 323 35.45 19.85 5.61
N LYS A 324 36.53 20.29 4.95
CA LYS A 324 36.65 20.32 3.51
C LYS A 324 37.92 19.59 3.13
N TYR A 325 37.84 18.80 2.06
CA TYR A 325 39.02 18.19 1.49
C TYR A 325 39.74 19.21 0.60
N ASN A 326 41.02 19.46 0.88
CA ASN A 326 41.89 20.27 0.04
C ASN A 326 42.69 19.35 -0.90
N GLU A 327 42.43 19.45 -2.20
CA GLU A 327 43.10 18.65 -3.23
C GLU A 327 44.60 18.96 -3.36
N GLU A 328 45.03 20.19 -3.08
CA GLU A 328 46.44 20.59 -3.21
C GLU A 328 47.30 20.05 -2.06
N SER A 329 46.80 20.13 -0.83
CA SER A 329 47.49 19.63 0.38
C SER A 329 47.20 18.15 0.66
N ALA A 330 46.27 17.55 -0.10
CA ALA A 330 45.75 16.20 0.10
C ALA A 330 45.28 15.93 1.56
N ALA A 331 44.74 16.97 2.21
CA ALA A 331 44.40 16.96 3.62
C ALA A 331 43.01 17.53 3.87
N PHE A 332 42.43 17.13 5.01
CA PHE A 332 41.19 17.72 5.51
C PHE A 332 41.50 18.97 6.33
N GLU A 333 40.82 20.06 5.97
CA GLU A 333 40.90 21.35 6.64
C GLU A 333 39.53 21.70 7.21
N VAL A 334 39.50 22.44 8.31
CA VAL A 334 38.23 22.85 8.94
C VAL A 334 37.45 23.72 7.96
N ALA A 335 36.18 23.38 7.72
CA ALA A 335 35.32 24.16 6.84
C ALA A 335 35.01 25.51 7.48
N GLY A 336 35.18 26.61 6.73
CA GLY A 336 35.07 27.96 7.29
C GLY A 336 35.58 29.07 6.36
N VAL A 337 35.14 30.30 6.60
CA VAL A 337 35.69 31.51 5.94
C VAL A 337 36.27 32.42 7.02
N GLY A 338 37.50 32.90 6.83
CA GLY A 338 38.12 33.88 7.74
C GLY A 338 38.49 33.34 9.13
N GLY A 339 38.67 32.02 9.29
CA GLY A 339 39.07 31.38 10.56
C GLY A 339 37.90 30.92 11.45
N ALA A 340 36.65 31.15 11.05
CA ALA A 340 35.48 30.64 11.76
C ALA A 340 35.22 29.16 11.39
N THR A 341 35.12 28.28 12.39
CA THR A 341 34.79 26.85 12.20
C THR A 341 33.29 26.69 11.92
N LEU A 342 32.94 25.91 10.89
CA LEU A 342 31.57 25.47 10.63
C LEU A 342 31.26 24.18 11.39
N PHE A 343 30.02 24.07 11.85
CA PHE A 343 29.50 22.91 12.55
C PHE A 343 28.23 22.40 11.87
N SER A 344 27.96 21.10 11.99
CA SER A 344 26.70 20.49 11.54
C SER A 344 25.52 21.18 12.22
N LYS A 345 24.46 21.43 11.45
CA LYS A 345 23.36 22.29 11.92
C LYS A 345 22.25 21.51 12.62
N ALA A 346 22.15 20.22 12.32
CA ALA A 346 21.10 19.36 12.81
C ALA A 346 21.60 17.91 12.82
N GLU A 347 20.93 17.08 13.60
CA GLU A 347 21.01 15.63 13.49
C GLU A 347 20.53 15.17 12.11
N ARG A 348 21.22 14.19 11.52
CA ARG A 348 20.87 13.62 10.20
C ARG A 348 21.21 12.15 10.11
N LEU A 349 20.44 11.45 9.29
CA LEU A 349 20.73 10.11 8.79
C LEU A 349 20.96 10.21 7.29
N THR A 350 22.09 9.68 6.81
CA THR A 350 22.40 9.61 5.38
C THR A 350 22.77 8.19 5.01
N THR A 351 22.20 7.65 3.94
CA THR A 351 22.53 6.31 3.46
C THR A 351 24.03 6.25 3.13
N GLU A 352 24.77 5.32 3.73
CA GLU A 352 26.24 5.26 3.55
C GLU A 352 26.64 5.11 2.07
N SER A 353 25.85 4.38 1.28
CA SER A 353 26.11 4.18 -0.16
C SER A 353 25.93 5.45 -1.01
N GLU A 354 25.25 6.47 -0.48
CA GLU A 354 25.08 7.78 -1.12
C GLU A 354 26.21 8.74 -0.74
N CYS A 355 27.02 8.38 0.26
CA CYS A 355 28.16 9.16 0.74
C CYS A 355 29.46 8.76 0.05
N GLN A 356 30.30 9.74 -0.24
CA GLN A 356 31.70 9.47 -0.54
C GLN A 356 32.46 9.21 0.76
N SER A 357 33.42 8.29 0.71
CA SER A 357 34.37 8.08 1.80
C SER A 357 35.80 8.29 1.33
N LYS A 358 36.66 8.79 2.23
CA LYS A 358 38.08 9.03 1.93
C LYS A 358 38.94 8.72 3.14
N GLU A 359 40.06 8.06 2.89
CA GLU A 359 41.11 7.83 3.87
C GLU A 359 42.15 8.95 3.78
N SER A 360 42.47 9.59 4.90
CA SER A 360 43.55 10.57 4.99
C SER A 360 44.12 10.58 6.41
N ASN A 361 45.46 10.52 6.52
CA ASN A 361 46.19 10.50 7.79
C ASN A 361 45.73 9.41 8.79
N GLY A 362 45.34 8.24 8.28
CA GLY A 362 44.86 7.12 9.10
C GLY A 362 43.47 7.30 9.69
N LYS A 363 42.70 8.27 9.17
CA LYS A 363 41.28 8.48 9.50
C LYS A 363 40.42 8.34 8.25
N THR A 364 39.26 7.73 8.46
CA THR A 364 38.16 7.71 7.50
C THR A 364 37.34 8.99 7.62
N TRP A 365 36.95 9.54 6.48
CA TRP A 365 36.12 10.73 6.37
C TRP A 365 34.92 10.42 5.48
N TYR A 366 33.76 10.94 5.85
CA TYR A 366 32.52 10.81 5.09
C TYR A 366 32.07 12.16 4.57
N GLU A 367 31.74 12.24 3.28
CA GLU A 367 31.04 13.38 2.72
C GLU A 367 29.58 13.31 3.15
N ILE A 368 29.07 14.42 3.70
CA ILE A 368 27.67 14.59 4.10
C ILE A 368 27.02 15.55 3.09
N PRO A 369 26.32 15.05 2.05
CA PRO A 369 25.86 15.86 0.92
C PRO A 369 24.98 17.04 1.35
N ALA A 370 24.09 16.81 2.31
CA ALA A 370 23.18 17.83 2.83
C ALA A 370 23.90 18.98 3.57
N GLU A 371 25.12 18.75 4.06
CA GLU A 371 25.98 19.82 4.63
C GLU A 371 26.98 20.36 3.59
N SER A 372 27.11 19.71 2.43
CA SER A 372 28.13 20.04 1.41
C SER A 372 29.54 20.09 2.02
N ALA A 373 29.81 19.19 2.96
CA ALA A 373 31.01 19.16 3.78
C ALA A 373 31.34 17.71 4.19
N TRP A 374 32.51 17.54 4.82
CA TRP A 374 33.00 16.25 5.29
C TRP A 374 32.99 16.17 6.81
N MET A 375 32.83 14.96 7.34
CA MET A 375 32.93 14.66 8.77
C MET A 375 33.90 13.50 9.01
N SER A 376 34.62 13.57 10.13
CA SER A 376 35.48 12.46 10.59
C SER A 376 34.59 11.28 10.97
N ALA A 377 35.00 10.06 10.64
CA ALA A 377 34.29 8.86 11.09
C ALA A 377 34.18 8.77 12.63
N ASP A 378 35.11 9.39 13.37
CA ASP A 378 35.03 9.51 14.84
C ASP A 378 33.79 10.32 15.32
N ASP A 379 33.24 11.18 14.46
CA ASP A 379 32.07 12.03 14.73
C ASP A 379 30.79 11.51 14.04
N VAL A 380 30.83 10.30 13.46
CA VAL A 380 29.71 9.68 12.73
C VAL A 380 29.44 8.29 13.29
N GLU A 381 28.21 8.04 13.74
CA GLU A 381 27.80 6.70 14.14
C GLU A 381 27.29 5.92 12.91
N LYS A 382 27.80 4.72 12.68
CA LYS A 382 27.22 3.81 11.68
C LYS A 382 26.06 3.05 12.31
N VAL A 383 24.87 3.27 11.79
CA VAL A 383 23.63 2.67 12.27
C VAL A 383 23.12 1.68 11.23
N SER A 384 22.68 0.51 11.67
CA SER A 384 22.04 -0.48 10.77
C SER A 384 20.68 0.04 10.31
N GLN A 385 20.30 -0.20 9.05
CA GLN A 385 18.93 0.13 8.60
C GLN A 385 17.83 -0.49 9.47
N PHE A 386 18.13 -1.60 10.16
CA PHE A 386 17.19 -2.31 11.04
C PHE A 386 17.18 -1.78 12.48
N ASP A 387 18.11 -0.89 12.85
CA ASP A 387 18.09 -0.20 14.14
C ASP A 387 17.20 1.04 14.04
N LEU A 388 15.89 0.79 14.07
CA LEU A 388 14.88 1.81 13.86
C LEU A 388 14.87 2.82 15.00
N GLU A 389 15.07 2.41 16.26
CA GLU A 389 15.21 3.35 17.38
C GLU A 389 16.38 4.33 17.16
N LYS A 390 17.58 3.85 16.80
CA LYS A 390 18.70 4.76 16.48
C LYS A 390 18.49 5.58 15.21
N ARG A 391 17.59 5.15 14.32
CA ARG A 391 17.14 5.93 13.16
C ARG A 391 16.04 6.95 13.52
N GLY A 392 15.76 7.10 14.81
CA GLY A 392 14.83 8.08 15.38
C GLY A 392 13.39 7.60 15.45
N PHE A 393 13.08 6.32 15.22
CA PHE A 393 11.72 5.80 15.37
C PHE A 393 11.34 5.73 16.85
N ILE A 394 10.17 6.26 17.19
CA ILE A 394 9.70 6.43 18.56
C ILE A 394 8.50 5.52 18.78
N ARG A 395 8.65 4.56 19.69
CA ARG A 395 7.56 3.68 20.09
C ARG A 395 6.62 4.38 21.07
N LEU A 396 5.35 4.44 20.72
CA LEU A 396 4.27 4.93 21.57
C LEU A 396 3.29 3.80 21.88
N GLU A 397 2.65 3.84 23.05
CA GLU A 397 1.74 2.78 23.46
C GLU A 397 0.56 3.30 24.27
N GLN A 398 -0.63 3.13 23.71
CA GLN A 398 -1.89 3.11 24.42
C GLN A 398 -2.04 1.75 25.13
N ASN A 399 -2.07 1.79 26.47
CA ASN A 399 -2.17 0.57 27.29
C ASN A 399 -3.61 0.21 27.66
N GLU A 400 -4.48 1.20 27.80
CA GLU A 400 -5.87 1.02 28.20
C GLU A 400 -6.80 1.21 27.00
N GLU A 401 -7.88 0.44 26.95
CA GLU A 401 -8.87 0.55 25.88
C GLU A 401 -9.68 1.85 26.04
N PRO A 402 -9.80 2.68 24.99
CA PRO A 402 -10.56 3.92 25.07
C PRO A 402 -12.05 3.61 25.26
N GLN A 403 -12.73 4.41 26.09
CA GLN A 403 -14.19 4.27 26.26
C GLN A 403 -14.97 4.84 25.07
N SER A 404 -14.34 5.67 24.24
CA SER A 404 -14.88 6.31 23.05
C SER A 404 -13.75 6.72 22.11
N LEU A 405 -13.99 6.74 20.79
CA LEU A 405 -13.03 7.20 19.79
C LEU A 405 -12.51 8.62 20.07
N PHE A 406 -13.36 9.49 20.62
CA PHE A 406 -13.03 10.89 20.88
C PHE A 406 -12.19 11.13 22.14
N GLN A 407 -12.03 10.13 23.01
CA GLN A 407 -11.21 10.26 24.23
C GLN A 407 -9.75 9.87 24.02
N THR A 408 -9.48 9.15 22.94
CA THR A 408 -8.15 8.65 22.59
C THR A 408 -7.05 9.73 22.58
N PRO A 409 -7.30 11.01 22.19
CA PRO A 409 -6.29 12.07 22.26
C PRO A 409 -6.05 12.62 23.68
N GLU A 410 -6.98 12.42 24.61
CA GLU A 410 -6.89 12.90 26.00
C GLU A 410 -6.02 11.98 26.88
N GLU A 411 -5.56 10.85 26.34
CA GLU A 411 -4.87 9.82 27.09
C GLU A 411 -3.44 10.19 27.51
N GLY A 412 -3.10 9.87 28.76
CA GLY A 412 -1.85 10.32 29.39
C GLY A 412 -0.55 9.81 28.74
N TRP A 413 -0.58 8.69 28.01
CA TRP A 413 0.61 8.15 27.32
C TRP A 413 1.07 9.06 26.17
N LEU A 414 0.14 9.79 25.56
CA LEU A 414 0.43 10.73 24.49
C LEU A 414 1.18 11.96 25.03
N ARG A 415 0.74 12.47 26.19
CA ARG A 415 1.45 13.53 26.92
C ARG A 415 2.85 13.08 27.37
N GLN A 416 2.97 11.86 27.90
CA GLN A 416 4.25 11.28 28.32
C GLN A 416 5.21 11.09 27.13
N THR A 417 4.67 10.76 25.96
CA THR A 417 5.45 10.66 24.71
C THR A 417 6.08 11.99 24.32
N PHE A 418 5.32 13.08 24.35
CA PHE A 418 5.87 14.41 24.04
C PHE A 418 6.83 14.91 25.11
N GLY A 419 6.61 14.53 26.38
CA GLY A 419 7.61 14.68 27.44
C GLY A 419 8.87 13.85 27.19
N ARG A 420 8.77 12.71 26.50
CA ARG A 420 9.91 11.85 26.14
C ARG A 420 10.74 12.43 25.00
N LEU A 421 10.10 13.10 24.04
CA LEU A 421 10.79 13.96 23.07
C LEU A 421 11.58 15.05 23.80
N GLU A 422 11.01 15.66 24.84
CA GLU A 422 11.72 16.61 25.70
C GLU A 422 12.88 15.94 26.48
N GLU A 423 12.71 14.74 27.04
CA GLU A 423 13.77 14.03 27.79
C GLU A 423 14.92 13.56 26.89
N LEU A 424 14.64 13.01 25.71
CA LEU A 424 15.65 12.65 24.71
C LEU A 424 16.54 13.85 24.36
N THR A 425 15.97 15.06 24.36
CA THR A 425 16.71 16.31 24.10
C THR A 425 17.48 16.83 25.32
N ARG A 426 17.09 16.47 26.55
CA ARG A 426 17.83 16.83 27.77
C ARG A 426 19.01 15.89 28.05
N SER A 427 18.95 14.62 27.66
CA SER A 427 20.09 13.71 27.80
C SER A 427 21.29 14.10 26.90
N ASP A 428 21.04 14.88 25.84
CA ASP A 428 22.08 15.51 25.01
C ASP A 428 22.57 16.86 25.56
N ALA A 429 21.96 17.39 26.63
CA ALA A 429 22.24 18.71 27.18
C ALA A 429 23.26 18.73 28.33
N ASP A 430 23.76 17.58 28.78
CA ASP A 430 24.81 17.52 29.81
C ASP A 430 26.21 17.84 29.25
N ASP A 431 26.31 18.07 27.93
CA ASP A 431 27.49 18.64 27.29
C ASP A 431 27.26 20.14 27.06
N THR A 432 28.01 20.95 27.83
CA THR A 432 27.91 22.42 28.04
C THR A 432 27.90 23.33 26.80
N TYR A 433 27.77 22.79 25.58
CA TYR A 433 27.76 23.50 24.30
C TYR A 433 26.54 23.23 23.40
N SER A 434 25.52 22.50 23.87
CA SER A 434 24.27 22.23 23.12
C SER A 434 23.21 23.35 23.23
N SER A 435 23.60 24.63 23.10
CA SER A 435 22.63 25.73 23.19
C SER A 435 21.78 25.93 21.93
N GLY A 436 22.12 25.32 20.79
CA GLY A 436 21.36 25.45 19.54
C GLY A 436 20.15 24.53 19.46
N ASP A 437 20.30 23.29 19.91
CA ASP A 437 19.27 22.26 19.83
C ASP A 437 18.24 22.44 20.93
N ALA A 438 18.68 22.69 22.17
CA ALA A 438 17.76 23.02 23.26
C ALA A 438 16.87 24.25 22.96
N GLU A 439 17.38 25.25 22.24
CA GLU A 439 16.61 26.43 21.81
C GLU A 439 15.63 26.11 20.67
N SER A 440 16.03 25.25 19.73
CA SER A 440 15.17 24.77 18.63
C SER A 440 14.05 23.85 19.13
N TYR A 441 14.33 23.00 20.12
CA TYR A 441 13.36 22.12 20.77
C TYR A 441 12.46 22.86 21.75
N LYS A 442 12.98 23.84 22.49
CA LYS A 442 12.15 24.75 23.28
C LYS A 442 11.18 25.53 22.38
N LYS A 443 11.60 25.89 21.16
CA LYS A 443 10.75 26.50 20.16
C LYS A 443 9.70 25.51 19.62
N LEU A 444 10.04 24.24 19.42
CA LEU A 444 9.09 23.16 19.09
C LEU A 444 8.02 23.00 20.19
N LEU A 445 8.44 22.88 21.45
CA LEU A 445 7.53 22.77 22.61
C LEU A 445 6.64 24.02 22.76
N GLN A 446 7.17 25.23 22.53
CA GLN A 446 6.38 26.48 22.53
C GLN A 446 5.41 26.58 21.34
N GLN A 447 5.68 25.91 20.22
CA GLN A 447 4.75 25.84 19.09
C GLN A 447 3.65 24.80 19.33
N MET A 448 3.95 23.76 20.12
CA MET A 448 3.00 22.73 20.54
C MET A 448 2.02 23.25 21.57
N ASP A 449 2.53 23.84 22.65
CA ASP A 449 1.75 24.45 23.73
C ASP A 449 1.46 25.93 23.38
N MET A 450 0.49 26.14 22.50
CA MET A 450 0.16 27.47 21.96
C MET A 450 -0.38 28.40 23.04
N ASN A 451 -1.12 27.84 23.99
CA ASN A 451 -1.73 28.59 25.08
C ASN A 451 -0.77 28.79 26.29
N GLN A 452 0.36 28.08 26.30
CA GLN A 452 1.42 28.11 27.32
C GLN A 452 0.94 27.71 28.72
N ASP A 453 -0.06 26.85 28.81
CA ASP A 453 -0.61 26.35 30.07
C ASP A 453 0.12 25.10 30.60
N GLY A 454 1.08 24.57 29.82
CA GLY A 454 1.84 23.37 30.14
C GLY A 454 1.08 22.07 29.86
N LEU A 455 -0.07 22.12 29.19
CA LEU A 455 -0.95 20.99 28.89
C LEU A 455 -1.29 20.97 27.40
N ILE A 456 -0.76 19.99 26.66
CA ILE A 456 -1.16 19.78 25.27
C ILE A 456 -2.64 19.35 25.20
N ASP A 457 -3.51 20.18 24.65
CA ASP A 457 -4.90 19.84 24.33
C ASP A 457 -5.03 19.11 22.98
N THR A 458 -6.22 18.59 22.68
CA THR A 458 -6.46 17.82 21.45
C THR A 458 -6.24 18.64 20.18
N ASN A 459 -6.58 19.92 20.18
CA ASN A 459 -6.40 20.80 19.03
C ASN A 459 -4.93 21.21 18.86
N GLU A 460 -4.19 21.40 19.94
CA GLU A 460 -2.74 21.63 19.94
C GLU A 460 -1.98 20.41 19.41
N LEU A 461 -2.35 19.22 19.88
CA LEU A 461 -1.87 17.95 19.36
C LEU A 461 -2.16 17.80 17.87
N TRP A 462 -3.41 18.07 17.46
CA TRP A 462 -3.81 18.04 16.06
C TRP A 462 -2.92 18.98 15.24
N ARG A 463 -2.77 20.25 15.64
CA ARG A 463 -1.92 21.22 14.94
C ARG A 463 -0.46 20.80 14.85
N TYR A 464 0.08 20.20 15.90
CA TYR A 464 1.45 19.69 15.89
C TYR A 464 1.62 18.53 14.92
N LEU A 465 0.76 17.51 15.03
CA LEU A 465 0.76 16.39 14.10
C LEU A 465 0.62 16.87 12.67
N HIS A 466 -0.15 17.95 12.44
CA HIS A 466 -0.43 18.57 11.12
C HIS A 466 0.59 19.62 10.65
N ASN A 467 1.67 19.84 11.39
CA ASN A 467 2.62 20.89 11.07
C ASN A 467 3.55 20.47 9.92
N ASN A 468 3.72 21.37 8.94
CA ASN A 468 4.52 21.11 7.76
C ASN A 468 5.99 21.59 7.85
N GLN A 469 6.43 22.08 9.01
CA GLN A 469 7.84 22.37 9.23
C GLN A 469 8.65 21.07 9.19
N ALA A 470 9.78 21.09 8.48
CA ALA A 470 10.54 19.90 8.14
C ALA A 470 11.03 19.10 9.36
N ASP A 471 11.37 19.78 10.44
CA ASP A 471 11.76 19.21 11.73
C ASP A 471 10.60 18.50 12.43
N ILE A 472 9.39 19.07 12.43
CA ILE A 472 8.20 18.41 12.98
C ILE A 472 7.80 17.20 12.13
N GLN A 473 7.75 17.37 10.81
CA GLN A 473 7.44 16.27 9.89
C GLN A 473 8.41 15.10 10.06
N TYR A 474 9.71 15.37 10.24
CA TYR A 474 10.73 14.35 10.45
C TYR A 474 10.42 13.48 11.67
N GLN A 475 9.94 14.07 12.77
CA GLN A 475 9.58 13.38 14.00
C GLN A 475 8.26 12.61 13.87
N VAL A 476 7.21 13.25 13.32
CA VAL A 476 5.88 12.64 13.17
C VAL A 476 5.93 11.40 12.27
N GLN A 477 6.73 11.42 11.20
CA GLN A 477 6.91 10.28 10.28
C GLN A 477 7.64 9.07 10.90
N ARG A 478 8.12 9.21 12.13
CA ARG A 478 8.88 8.20 12.87
C ARG A 478 8.13 7.64 14.08
N LEU A 479 6.89 8.04 14.28
CA LEU A 479 6.06 7.48 15.33
C LEU A 479 5.60 6.06 14.97
N VAL A 480 5.80 5.12 15.89
CA VAL A 480 5.28 3.75 15.82
C VAL A 480 4.33 3.57 16.99
N VAL A 481 3.03 3.65 16.71
CA VAL A 481 2.01 3.75 17.75
C VAL A 481 1.28 2.41 17.91
N LYS A 482 1.33 1.84 19.10
CA LYS A 482 0.41 0.79 19.50
C LYS A 482 -0.86 1.44 20.02
N HIS A 483 -1.96 1.30 19.28
CA HIS A 483 -3.27 1.82 19.62
C HIS A 483 -4.38 0.81 19.32
N HIS A 484 -5.56 1.03 19.90
CA HIS A 484 -6.77 0.31 19.52
C HIS A 484 -7.21 0.80 18.13
N SER A 485 -7.33 -0.12 17.18
CA SER A 485 -7.77 0.21 15.82
C SER A 485 -9.27 0.51 15.81
N GLU A 486 -9.66 1.55 15.07
CA GLU A 486 -11.05 1.92 14.82
C GLU A 486 -11.82 0.83 14.05
N TRP A 487 -11.10 -0.07 13.37
CA TRP A 487 -11.67 -1.17 12.59
C TRP A 487 -11.88 -2.46 13.38
N LEU A 488 -11.52 -2.49 14.66
CA LEU A 488 -11.60 -3.70 15.47
C LEU A 488 -13.04 -4.06 15.88
N LYS A 489 -13.92 -3.06 15.99
CA LYS A 489 -15.28 -3.23 16.52
C LYS A 489 -16.35 -2.64 15.59
N ASP A 490 -17.55 -3.20 15.63
CA ASP A 490 -18.70 -2.76 14.85
C ASP A 490 -19.17 -1.32 15.17
N GLY A 491 -19.97 -0.74 14.26
CA GLY A 491 -20.53 0.60 14.44
C GLY A 491 -21.52 0.71 15.60
N MET A 492 -21.90 -0.41 16.21
CA MET A 492 -22.74 -0.49 17.40
C MET A 492 -21.95 -0.73 18.68
N SER A 493 -20.63 -0.91 18.59
CA SER A 493 -19.76 -1.10 19.74
C SER A 493 -19.68 0.16 20.58
N ALA A 494 -19.39 0.02 21.87
CA ALA A 494 -19.22 1.16 22.77
C ALA A 494 -18.24 2.22 22.23
N LEU A 495 -17.25 1.78 21.45
CA LEU A 495 -16.23 2.62 20.82
C LEU A 495 -16.83 3.62 19.80
N TRP A 496 -17.73 3.15 18.93
CA TRP A 496 -18.41 3.96 17.91
C TRP A 496 -19.73 4.56 18.39
N GLN A 497 -20.45 3.85 19.26
CA GLN A 497 -21.82 4.19 19.66
C GLN A 497 -21.90 5.57 20.31
N ALA A 498 -21.02 5.88 21.28
CA ALA A 498 -21.01 7.18 21.93
C ALA A 498 -20.80 8.32 20.92
N ALA A 499 -19.93 8.09 19.93
CA ALA A 499 -19.63 9.07 18.91
C ALA A 499 -20.80 9.32 17.95
N LEU A 500 -21.43 8.23 17.50
CA LEU A 500 -22.55 8.29 16.57
C LEU A 500 -23.82 8.81 17.25
N ASP A 501 -24.04 8.51 18.53
CA ASP A 501 -25.17 9.02 19.31
C ASP A 501 -25.03 10.52 19.62
N GLU A 502 -23.80 11.01 19.83
CA GLU A 502 -23.56 12.46 19.93
C GLU A 502 -23.80 13.17 18.59
N GLN A 503 -23.29 12.60 17.49
CA GLN A 503 -23.51 13.13 16.14
C GLN A 503 -25.00 13.18 15.79
N GLU A 504 -25.78 12.17 16.20
CA GLU A 504 -27.22 12.08 15.92
C GLU A 504 -28.03 13.26 16.50
N LYS A 505 -27.55 13.89 17.58
CA LYS A 505 -28.21 15.05 18.20
C LYS A 505 -28.24 16.28 17.28
N SER A 506 -27.19 16.46 16.48
CA SER A 506 -27.01 17.63 15.61
C SER A 506 -27.19 17.30 14.13
N TYR A 507 -26.83 16.07 13.72
CA TYR A 507 -26.77 15.60 12.34
C TYR A 507 -27.32 14.16 12.21
N PRO A 508 -28.64 13.95 12.40
CA PRO A 508 -29.23 12.59 12.45
C PRO A 508 -29.07 11.80 11.15
N GLU A 509 -29.17 12.45 9.98
CA GLU A 509 -28.99 11.77 8.69
C GLU A 509 -27.54 11.32 8.48
N LEU A 510 -26.56 12.13 8.92
CA LEU A 510 -25.15 11.80 8.83
C LEU A 510 -24.77 10.68 9.80
N ALA A 511 -25.33 10.70 11.02
CA ALA A 511 -25.14 9.63 12.00
C ALA A 511 -25.69 8.29 11.48
N LEU A 512 -26.87 8.29 10.86
CA LEU A 512 -27.44 7.09 10.24
C LEU A 512 -26.56 6.56 9.10
N TYR A 513 -26.13 7.44 8.19
CA TYR A 513 -25.20 7.08 7.11
C TYR A 513 -23.93 6.42 7.67
N ASN A 514 -23.29 7.05 8.66
CA ASN A 514 -22.05 6.55 9.26
C ASN A 514 -22.27 5.21 9.98
N LYS A 515 -23.40 5.01 10.67
CA LYS A 515 -23.79 3.72 11.28
C LYS A 515 -23.86 2.61 10.22
N GLU A 516 -24.52 2.85 9.09
CA GLU A 516 -24.62 1.88 7.98
C GLU A 516 -23.25 1.63 7.33
N TYR A 517 -22.53 2.70 7.00
CA TYR A 517 -21.23 2.66 6.33
C TYR A 517 -20.17 1.88 7.14
N VAL A 518 -20.01 2.20 8.43
CA VAL A 518 -19.04 1.52 9.31
C VAL A 518 -19.36 0.03 9.40
N ASN A 519 -20.62 -0.35 9.60
CA ASN A 519 -21.00 -1.76 9.65
C ASN A 519 -20.68 -2.52 8.35
N MET A 520 -20.77 -1.86 7.20
CA MET A 520 -20.46 -2.49 5.91
C MET A 520 -18.98 -2.51 5.57
N ILE A 521 -18.17 -1.57 6.07
CA ILE A 521 -16.74 -1.48 5.73
C ILE A 521 -15.87 -2.38 6.60
N LEU A 522 -16.33 -2.70 7.81
CA LEU A 522 -15.54 -3.46 8.77
C LEU A 522 -15.23 -4.87 8.28
N PRO A 523 -13.97 -5.33 8.37
CA PRO A 523 -13.56 -6.67 7.96
C PRO A 523 -14.29 -7.79 8.72
N ALA A 524 -14.61 -7.59 9.99
CA ALA A 524 -15.32 -8.55 10.84
C ALA A 524 -16.78 -8.12 11.03
N ASN A 525 -17.73 -8.90 10.49
CA ASN A 525 -19.08 -8.88 11.04
C ASN A 525 -19.05 -9.70 12.34
N SER A 526 -19.33 -9.05 13.47
CA SER A 526 -19.52 -9.60 14.82
C SER A 526 -20.75 -10.52 14.93
N GLY A 527 -21.00 -11.37 13.92
CA GLY A 527 -22.03 -12.41 13.95
C GLY A 527 -21.59 -13.69 14.66
N HIS A 528 -20.32 -13.80 15.04
CA HIS A 528 -19.80 -14.95 15.78
C HIS A 528 -19.00 -14.50 17.00
N GLU A 529 -19.73 -14.23 18.09
CA GLU A 529 -19.26 -14.61 19.41
C GLU A 529 -18.96 -16.11 19.38
N THR A 530 -17.69 -16.46 19.22
CA THR A 530 -17.21 -17.78 19.63
C THR A 530 -17.11 -17.74 21.16
N LYS A 531 -17.95 -18.56 21.79
CA LYS A 531 -17.94 -18.83 23.23
C LYS A 531 -16.59 -19.36 23.71
#